data_AF-A0A1D1VW91-F1
#
_entry.id   AF-A0A1D1VW91-F1
#
_cell.length_a   1.000
_cell.length_b   1.000
_cell.length_c   1.000
_cell.angle_alpha   90.00
_cell.angle_beta   90.00
_cell.angle_gamma   90.00
#
_symmetry.space_group_name_H-M   'P 1'
#
loop_
_entity.id
_entity.type
_entity.pdbx_description
1 polymer ?
#
loop_
_entity_poly.entity_id
_entity_poly.type
_entity_poly.pdbx_seq_one_letter_code
_entity_poly.pdbx_strand_id
1 'polypeptide(L)'
;MEAREAYHSLIVIAMAEVVGPQMEGFSRVMRHIAARKYNYTFGAFELIDPISLAYYEAVILFAHSINKISNSPNANIYDVKKQLTNMRNVTIKSELGSDIAIGSNGDRMVLYNIKQFVDNSNNPETIMRMDFAKSKFIWMGSFSWPSQKKPGSFVSQLPPDVPPCGFSGTECAPSKAFRRLSSM
;
A
#
# COMPACT_ATOMS: atom_id res chain seq x y z
N MET A 1 23.03 5.38 -20.02
CA MET A 1 22.36 5.27 -18.72
C MET A 1 21.45 4.06 -18.82
N GLU A 2 21.78 2.97 -18.12
CA GLU A 2 20.92 1.79 -18.14
C GLU A 2 19.63 2.12 -17.38
N ALA A 3 18.47 1.76 -17.93
CA ALA A 3 17.17 2.06 -17.30
C ALA A 3 17.10 1.59 -15.84
N ARG A 4 17.84 0.53 -15.48
CA ARG A 4 17.94 -0.03 -14.14
C ARG A 4 18.47 0.97 -13.09
N GLU A 5 19.47 1.78 -13.43
CA GLU A 5 20.08 2.71 -12.47
C GLU A 5 19.09 3.80 -12.01
N ALA A 6 18.20 4.25 -12.91
CA ALA A 6 17.18 5.24 -12.57
C ALA A 6 16.21 4.71 -11.50
N TYR A 7 15.89 3.42 -11.53
CA TYR A 7 14.96 2.78 -10.58
C TYR A 7 15.48 2.73 -9.14
N HIS A 8 16.78 2.92 -8.89
CA HIS A 8 17.32 2.98 -7.52
C HIS A 8 16.79 4.20 -6.73
N SER A 9 16.38 5.26 -7.44
CA SER A 9 15.73 6.44 -6.86
C SER A 9 14.19 6.34 -6.83
N LEU A 10 13.61 5.24 -7.33
CA LEU A 10 12.17 5.03 -7.35
C LEU A 10 11.71 4.33 -6.07
N ILE A 11 10.68 4.91 -5.45
CA ILE A 11 9.89 4.27 -4.39
C ILE A 11 8.52 3.93 -4.98
N VAL A 12 8.09 2.68 -4.81
CA VAL A 12 6.78 2.23 -5.25
C VAL A 12 5.86 2.12 -4.05
N ILE A 13 4.75 2.86 -4.07
CA ILE A 13 3.69 2.74 -3.07
C ILE A 13 2.53 1.99 -3.72
N ALA A 14 2.20 0.82 -3.20
CA ALA A 14 1.13 -0.03 -3.72
C ALA A 14 0.30 -0.61 -2.58
N MET A 15 -0.94 -1.00 -2.86
CA MET A 15 -1.73 -1.75 -1.89
C MET A 15 -0.98 -3.04 -1.49
N ALA A 16 -1.06 -3.39 -0.23
CA ALA A 16 -0.40 -4.58 0.27
C ALA A 16 -1.04 -5.82 -0.36
N GLU A 17 -0.21 -6.64 -0.98
CA GLU A 17 -0.63 -7.95 -1.50
C GLU A 17 -1.06 -8.84 -0.34
N VAL A 18 -2.18 -9.54 -0.54
CA VAL A 18 -2.61 -10.62 0.34
C VAL A 18 -1.91 -11.88 -0.17
N VAL A 19 -1.07 -12.48 0.68
CA VAL A 19 -0.26 -13.65 0.34
C VAL A 19 -0.45 -14.75 1.36
N GLY A 20 -0.27 -15.99 0.93
CA GLY A 20 -0.35 -17.17 1.78
C GLY A 20 -1.31 -18.25 1.26
N PRO A 21 -1.37 -19.41 1.93
CA PRO A 21 -2.06 -20.59 1.42
C PRO A 21 -3.55 -20.38 1.16
N GLN A 22 -4.20 -19.54 1.97
CA GLN A 22 -5.62 -19.26 1.82
C GLN A 22 -5.91 -18.43 0.57
N MET A 23 -5.10 -17.40 0.31
CA MET A 23 -5.22 -16.59 -0.90
C MET A 23 -4.86 -17.38 -2.16
N GLU A 24 -3.87 -18.29 -2.08
CA GLU A 24 -3.55 -19.22 -3.17
C GLU A 24 -4.72 -20.16 -3.47
N GLY A 25 -5.35 -20.72 -2.43
CA GLY A 25 -6.54 -21.55 -2.55
C GLY A 25 -7.71 -20.81 -3.20
N PHE A 26 -8.00 -19.60 -2.73
CA PHE A 26 -9.01 -18.72 -3.32
C PHE A 26 -8.71 -18.38 -4.78
N SER A 27 -7.46 -18.00 -5.08
CA SER A 27 -7.02 -17.68 -6.44
C SER A 27 -7.22 -18.85 -7.39
N ARG A 28 -6.93 -20.08 -6.97
CA ARG A 28 -7.16 -21.29 -7.76
C ARG A 28 -8.64 -21.49 -8.11
N VAL A 29 -9.53 -21.31 -7.14
CA VAL A 29 -10.98 -21.42 -7.36
C VAL A 29 -11.46 -20.33 -8.31
N MET A 30 -11.02 -19.07 -8.10
CA MET A 30 -11.40 -17.95 -8.95
C MET A 30 -10.93 -18.13 -10.40
N ARG A 31 -9.69 -18.57 -10.61
CA ARG A 31 -9.18 -18.91 -11.96
C ARG A 31 -10.00 -19.99 -12.64
N HIS A 32 -10.37 -21.03 -11.90
CA HIS A 32 -11.21 -22.11 -12.43
C HIS A 32 -12.60 -21.61 -12.86
N ILE A 33 -13.24 -20.78 -12.03
CA ILE A 33 -14.54 -20.18 -12.33
C ILE A 33 -14.43 -19.23 -13.53
N ALA A 34 -13.41 -18.38 -13.57
CA ALA A 34 -13.17 -17.44 -14.67
C ALA A 34 -13.05 -18.14 -16.02
N ALA A 35 -12.24 -19.20 -16.09
CA ALA A 35 -12.05 -19.96 -17.32
C ALA A 35 -13.35 -20.64 -17.78
N ARG A 36 -14.10 -21.26 -16.87
CA ARG A 36 -15.29 -22.04 -17.23
C ARG A 36 -16.55 -21.22 -17.47
N LYS A 37 -16.75 -20.13 -16.74
CA LYS A 37 -18.01 -19.34 -16.79
C LYS A 37 -17.88 -18.05 -17.58
N TYR A 38 -16.68 -17.48 -17.66
CA TYR A 38 -16.47 -16.14 -18.22
C TYR A 38 -15.49 -16.11 -19.39
N ASN A 39 -15.02 -17.29 -19.84
CA ASN A 39 -14.03 -17.43 -20.92
C ASN A 39 -12.77 -16.57 -20.70
N TYR A 40 -12.37 -16.40 -19.44
CA TYR A 40 -11.20 -15.62 -19.06
C TYR A 40 -10.13 -16.52 -18.46
N THR A 41 -8.96 -16.54 -19.09
CA THR A 41 -7.81 -17.32 -18.60
C THR A 41 -6.76 -16.36 -18.07
N PHE A 42 -6.51 -16.43 -16.77
CA PHE A 42 -5.47 -15.64 -16.13
C PHE A 42 -4.08 -16.01 -16.66
N GLY A 43 -3.21 -15.02 -16.81
CA GLY A 43 -1.80 -15.22 -17.09
C GLY A 43 -1.06 -15.98 -15.98
N ALA A 44 0.10 -16.54 -16.30
CA ALA A 44 0.91 -17.35 -15.39
C ALA A 44 1.31 -16.57 -14.11
N PHE A 45 1.57 -15.27 -14.23
CA PHE A 45 1.96 -14.39 -13.13
C PHE A 45 0.90 -13.33 -12.79
N GLU A 46 -0.25 -13.39 -13.44
CA GLU A 46 -1.34 -12.44 -13.19
C GLU A 46 -1.95 -12.73 -11.82
N LEU A 47 -2.00 -11.76 -10.92
CA LEU A 47 -2.65 -11.90 -9.62
C LEU A 47 -4.14 -11.59 -9.72
N ILE A 48 -4.93 -12.06 -8.75
CA ILE A 48 -6.32 -11.62 -8.63
C ILE A 48 -6.31 -10.11 -8.38
N ASP A 49 -7.04 -9.38 -9.21
CA ASP A 49 -7.16 -7.94 -9.10
C ASP A 49 -7.74 -7.53 -7.72
N PRO A 50 -7.15 -6.52 -7.05
CA PRO A 50 -7.62 -6.06 -5.73
C PRO A 50 -9.08 -5.58 -5.71
N ILE A 51 -9.63 -5.06 -6.82
CA ILE A 51 -11.03 -4.64 -6.88
C ILE A 51 -11.95 -5.87 -6.88
N SER A 52 -11.59 -6.90 -7.65
CA SER A 52 -12.32 -8.18 -7.65
C SER A 52 -12.34 -8.82 -6.26
N LEU A 53 -11.21 -8.78 -5.56
CA LEU A 53 -11.10 -9.23 -4.16
C LEU A 53 -11.98 -8.38 -3.23
N ALA A 54 -11.98 -7.06 -3.39
CA ALA A 54 -12.79 -6.15 -2.58
C ALA A 54 -14.30 -6.41 -2.75
N TYR A 55 -14.79 -6.77 -3.94
CA TYR A 55 -16.19 -7.16 -4.13
C TYR A 55 -16.55 -8.44 -3.38
N TYR A 56 -15.67 -9.44 -3.39
CA TYR A 56 -15.87 -10.66 -2.59
C TYR A 56 -15.97 -10.34 -1.10
N GLU A 57 -15.08 -9.49 -0.58
CA GLU A 57 -15.08 -9.06 0.81
C GLU A 57 -16.27 -8.16 1.16
N ALA A 58 -16.79 -7.38 0.20
CA ALA A 58 -18.00 -6.57 0.40
C ALA A 58 -19.23 -7.46 0.66
N VAL A 59 -19.33 -8.63 0.02
CA VAL A 59 -20.39 -9.61 0.31
C VAL A 59 -20.25 -10.15 1.74
N ILE A 60 -19.04 -10.42 2.20
CA ILE A 60 -18.78 -10.86 3.58
C ILE A 60 -19.17 -9.77 4.58
N LEU A 61 -18.79 -8.51 4.32
CA LEU A 61 -19.17 -7.36 5.14
C LEU A 61 -20.69 -7.18 5.21
N PHE A 62 -21.38 -7.32 4.08
CA PHE A 62 -22.83 -7.26 4.01
C PHE A 62 -23.47 -8.42 4.81
N ALA A 63 -23.00 -9.65 4.62
CA ALA A 63 -23.49 -10.81 5.36
C ALA A 63 -23.28 -10.66 6.87
N HIS A 64 -22.13 -10.11 7.30
CA HIS A 64 -21.87 -9.78 8.70
C HIS A 64 -22.90 -8.79 9.26
N SER A 65 -23.25 -7.78 8.47
CA SER A 65 -24.27 -6.79 8.84
C SER A 65 -25.65 -7.42 9.02
N ILE A 66 -26.06 -8.27 8.07
CA ILE A 66 -27.32 -9.01 8.14
C ILE A 66 -27.35 -9.94 9.36
N ASN A 67 -26.27 -10.68 9.61
CA ASN A 67 -26.18 -11.57 10.77
C ASN A 67 -26.34 -10.79 12.10
N LYS A 68 -25.74 -9.60 12.24
CA LYS A 68 -25.96 -8.74 13.41
C LYS A 68 -27.42 -8.31 13.58
N ILE A 69 -28.11 -8.00 12.48
CA ILE A 69 -29.52 -7.61 12.53
C ILE A 69 -30.40 -8.80 12.91
N SER A 70 -30.18 -9.96 12.30
CA SER A 70 -30.96 -11.18 12.54
C SER A 70 -30.92 -11.66 13.99
N ASN A 71 -29.84 -11.37 14.71
CA ASN A 71 -29.69 -11.72 16.12
C ASN A 71 -30.33 -10.69 17.08
N SER A 72 -31.00 -9.65 16.57
CA SER A 72 -31.70 -8.65 17.39
C SER A 72 -33.19 -9.02 17.58
N PRO A 73 -33.81 -8.70 18.73
CA PRO A 73 -35.27 -8.69 18.86
C PRO A 73 -35.89 -7.76 17.79
N ASN A 74 -36.99 -8.18 17.16
CA ASN A 74 -37.65 -7.46 16.06
C ASN A 74 -36.74 -7.23 14.84
N ALA A 75 -35.93 -8.24 14.47
CA ALA A 75 -35.05 -8.17 13.32
C ALA A 75 -35.79 -7.78 12.03
N ASN A 76 -35.43 -6.64 11.45
CA ASN A 76 -35.79 -6.27 10.09
C ASN A 76 -34.52 -6.18 9.25
N ILE A 77 -34.23 -7.23 8.49
CA ILE A 77 -33.05 -7.26 7.62
C ILE A 77 -33.09 -6.23 6.51
N TYR A 78 -34.23 -5.58 6.24
CA TYR A 78 -34.37 -4.51 5.24
C TYR A 78 -34.13 -3.10 5.82
N ASP A 79 -33.79 -2.97 7.11
CA ASP A 79 -33.40 -1.70 7.71
C ASP A 79 -32.00 -1.28 7.20
N VAL A 80 -31.98 -0.52 6.11
CA VAL A 80 -30.76 -0.03 5.45
C VAL A 80 -29.90 0.83 6.39
N LYS A 81 -30.51 1.62 7.27
CA LYS A 81 -29.76 2.48 8.20
C LYS A 81 -28.99 1.61 9.20
N LYS A 82 -29.66 0.57 9.73
CA LYS A 82 -29.03 -0.40 10.62
C LYS A 82 -27.97 -1.22 9.88
N GLN A 83 -28.22 -1.60 8.63
CA GLN A 83 -27.23 -2.29 7.80
C GLN A 83 -25.95 -1.47 7.64
N LEU A 84 -26.08 -0.22 7.18
CA LEU A 84 -24.94 0.67 6.95
C LEU A 84 -24.20 0.98 8.24
N THR A 85 -24.92 1.17 9.35
CA THR A 85 -24.30 1.39 10.67
C THR A 85 -23.47 0.19 11.11
N ASN A 86 -23.98 -1.03 10.90
CA ASN A 86 -23.28 -2.27 11.25
C ASN A 86 -22.07 -2.57 10.36
N MET A 87 -21.99 -1.96 9.18
CA MET A 87 -20.86 -2.09 8.25
C MET A 87 -19.73 -1.09 8.53
N ARG A 88 -19.94 -0.08 9.38
CA ARG A 88 -18.92 0.93 9.73
C ARG A 88 -18.22 0.59 11.04
N ASN A 89 -17.00 1.13 11.21
CA ASN A 89 -16.19 0.97 12.41
C ASN A 89 -16.08 -0.50 12.86
N VAL A 90 -15.78 -1.39 11.92
CA VAL A 90 -15.77 -2.84 12.14
C VAL A 90 -14.53 -3.46 11.52
N THR A 91 -13.98 -4.46 12.19
CA THR A 91 -12.91 -5.31 11.67
C THR A 91 -13.40 -6.75 11.65
N ILE A 92 -13.43 -7.35 10.46
CA ILE A 92 -13.85 -8.74 10.24
C ILE A 92 -12.62 -9.54 9.83
N LYS A 93 -12.40 -10.69 10.48
CA LYS A 93 -11.35 -11.63 10.08
C LYS A 93 -11.73 -12.27 8.75
N SER A 94 -10.93 -12.03 7.71
CA SER A 94 -11.09 -12.72 6.44
C SER A 94 -10.33 -14.03 6.47
N GLU A 95 -10.94 -15.08 5.93
CA GLU A 95 -10.24 -16.35 5.70
C GLU A 95 -9.12 -16.20 4.67
N LEU A 96 -9.12 -15.13 3.88
CA LEU A 96 -8.11 -14.88 2.84
C LEU A 96 -6.76 -14.40 3.38
N GLY A 97 -6.63 -14.17 4.69
CA GLY A 97 -5.35 -13.82 5.33
C GLY A 97 -5.14 -12.33 5.61
N SER A 98 -6.09 -11.46 5.23
CA SER A 98 -6.10 -10.04 5.58
C SER A 98 -7.42 -9.61 6.19
N ASP A 99 -7.38 -8.87 7.31
CA ASP A 99 -8.61 -8.36 7.94
C ASP A 99 -9.36 -7.38 7.01
N ILE A 100 -10.69 -7.45 7.01
CA ILE A 100 -11.57 -6.44 6.41
C ILE A 100 -11.83 -5.39 7.50
N ALA A 101 -11.06 -4.30 7.48
CA ALA A 101 -11.22 -3.20 8.42
C ALA A 101 -11.92 -2.00 7.74
N ILE A 102 -13.04 -1.57 8.29
CA ILE A 102 -13.83 -0.42 7.81
C ILE A 102 -13.80 0.67 8.89
N GLY A 103 -13.40 1.88 8.51
CA GLY A 103 -13.34 3.05 9.37
C GLY A 103 -14.73 3.55 9.80
N SER A 104 -14.73 4.53 10.70
CA SER A 104 -15.98 5.16 11.18
C SER A 104 -16.71 5.96 10.10
N ASN A 105 -15.98 6.48 9.12
CA ASN A 105 -16.53 7.14 7.93
C ASN A 105 -17.14 6.16 6.92
N GLY A 106 -16.86 4.86 7.04
CA GLY A 106 -17.32 3.80 6.14
C GLY A 106 -16.35 3.42 5.04
N ASP A 107 -15.14 3.98 5.04
CA ASP A 107 -14.10 3.62 4.07
C ASP A 107 -13.26 2.45 4.56
N ARG A 108 -12.68 1.69 3.62
CA ARG A 108 -11.76 0.61 3.96
C ARG A 108 -10.45 1.19 4.49
N MET A 109 -9.99 0.64 5.62
CA MET A 109 -8.65 0.89 6.16
C MET A 109 -7.66 0.01 5.39
N VAL A 110 -7.01 0.59 4.38
CA VAL A 110 -6.12 -0.14 3.47
C VAL A 110 -4.71 -0.28 4.08
N LEU A 111 -4.04 -1.39 3.77
CA LEU A 111 -2.60 -1.53 4.02
C LEU A 111 -1.84 -1.21 2.73
N TYR A 112 -0.79 -0.41 2.84
CA TYR A 112 0.09 -0.11 1.70
C TYR A 112 1.48 -0.66 1.96
N ASN A 113 2.09 -1.26 0.95
CA ASN A 113 3.50 -1.59 0.94
C ASN A 113 4.27 -0.47 0.24
N ILE A 114 5.34 -0.04 0.88
CA ILE A 114 6.37 0.81 0.30
C ILE A 114 7.49 -0.12 -0.13
N LYS A 115 7.78 -0.11 -1.43
CA LYS A 115 8.73 -1.00 -2.07
C LYS A 115 9.86 -0.22 -2.72
N GLN A 116 11.04 -0.83 -2.79
CA GLN A 116 12.22 -0.26 -3.41
C GLN A 116 12.99 -1.32 -4.21
N PHE A 117 13.64 -0.90 -5.30
CA PHE A 117 14.60 -1.73 -6.01
C PHE A 117 15.93 -1.77 -5.24
N VAL A 118 16.35 -2.97 -4.87
CA VAL A 118 17.67 -3.26 -4.29
C VAL A 118 18.61 -3.78 -5.39
N ASP A 119 19.92 -3.65 -5.16
CA ASP A 119 20.93 -4.10 -6.13
C ASP A 119 20.68 -5.54 -6.56
N ASN A 120 20.74 -5.77 -7.88
CA ASN A 120 20.58 -7.08 -8.52
C ASN A 120 19.17 -7.70 -8.45
N SER A 121 18.17 -6.98 -7.93
CA SER A 121 16.77 -7.39 -8.06
C SER A 121 16.11 -6.76 -9.29
N ASN A 122 15.36 -7.58 -10.04
CA ASN A 122 14.51 -7.10 -11.13
C ASN A 122 13.14 -6.60 -10.65
N ASN A 123 12.77 -6.88 -9.39
CA ASN A 123 11.48 -6.51 -8.81
C ASN A 123 11.67 -5.70 -7.52
N PRO A 124 10.79 -4.73 -7.23
CA PRO A 124 10.90 -3.96 -6.01
C PRO A 124 10.48 -4.81 -4.81
N GLU A 125 11.27 -4.78 -3.75
CA GLU A 125 11.02 -5.50 -2.50
C GLU A 125 10.30 -4.61 -1.49
N THR A 126 9.44 -5.20 -0.65
CA THR A 126 8.74 -4.43 0.39
C THR A 126 9.67 -4.13 1.54
N ILE A 127 9.92 -2.83 1.79
CA ILE A 127 10.80 -2.37 2.87
C ILE A 127 10.02 -1.86 4.08
N MET A 128 8.79 -1.37 3.86
CA MET A 128 7.92 -0.83 4.90
C MET A 128 6.45 -1.07 4.54
N ARG A 129 5.62 -1.27 5.55
CA ARG A 129 4.17 -1.34 5.43
C ARG A 129 3.49 -0.27 6.26
N MET A 130 2.54 0.44 5.64
CA MET A 130 1.64 1.39 6.30
C MET A 130 0.35 0.66 6.66
N ASP A 131 0.10 0.49 7.96
CA ASP A 131 -1.13 -0.09 8.50
C ASP A 131 -2.02 1.05 9.03
N PHE A 132 -2.95 1.53 8.18
CA PHE A 132 -3.86 2.60 8.57
C PHE A 132 -4.86 2.18 9.65
N ALA A 133 -5.26 0.90 9.69
CA ALA A 133 -6.17 0.40 10.72
C ALA A 133 -5.53 0.49 12.12
N LYS A 134 -4.20 0.30 12.20
CA LYS A 134 -3.44 0.42 13.46
C LYS A 134 -2.71 1.74 13.63
N SER A 135 -2.74 2.62 12.63
CA SER A 135 -1.93 3.86 12.57
C SER A 135 -0.44 3.60 12.82
N LYS A 136 0.13 2.60 12.14
CA LYS A 136 1.53 2.16 12.34
C LYS A 136 2.28 2.02 11.03
N PHE A 137 3.57 2.32 11.09
CA PHE A 137 4.56 1.92 10.09
C PHE A 137 5.30 0.68 10.60
N ILE A 138 5.37 -0.35 9.76
CA ILE A 138 6.02 -1.62 10.07
C ILE A 138 7.21 -1.77 9.13
N TRP A 139 8.42 -1.71 9.67
CA TRP A 139 9.65 -1.94 8.91
C TRP A 139 9.82 -3.43 8.65
N MET A 140 10.05 -3.78 7.39
CA MET A 140 10.25 -5.17 6.92
C MET A 140 11.61 -5.39 6.28
N GLY A 141 12.28 -4.30 5.88
CA GLY A 141 13.61 -4.32 5.30
C GLY A 141 14.35 -3.02 5.57
N SER A 142 15.53 -2.89 4.96
CA SER A 142 16.35 -1.69 5.04
C SER A 142 15.98 -0.69 3.94
N PHE A 143 16.02 0.60 4.28
CA PHE A 143 15.87 1.68 3.31
C PHE A 143 17.23 2.08 2.74
N SER A 144 17.28 2.28 1.42
CA SER A 144 18.49 2.67 0.71
C SER A 144 18.21 3.88 -0.16
N TRP A 145 19.16 4.77 -0.40
CA TRP A 145 18.98 5.84 -1.39
C TRP A 145 20.27 6.13 -2.14
N PRO A 146 20.25 6.27 -3.48
CA PRO A 146 21.46 6.53 -4.25
C PRO A 146 22.10 7.87 -3.87
N SER A 147 23.40 7.84 -3.57
CA SER A 147 24.17 9.03 -3.23
C SER A 147 24.95 9.56 -4.42
N GLN A 148 24.92 10.88 -4.61
CA GLN A 148 25.80 11.55 -5.56
C GLN A 148 27.27 11.60 -5.10
N LYS A 149 27.54 11.34 -3.81
CA LYS A 149 28.90 11.50 -3.26
C LYS A 149 29.88 10.42 -3.75
N LYS A 150 29.37 9.25 -4.18
CA LYS A 150 30.13 8.19 -4.88
C LYS A 150 29.17 7.34 -5.72
N PRO A 151 29.46 7.06 -7.00
CA PRO A 151 28.69 6.12 -7.81
C PRO A 151 28.58 4.76 -7.08
N GLY A 152 27.36 4.23 -6.96
CA GLY A 152 27.10 2.97 -6.24
C GLY A 152 27.14 3.07 -4.70
N SER A 153 27.29 4.26 -4.11
CA SER A 153 27.17 4.43 -2.66
C SER A 153 25.74 4.78 -2.29
N PHE A 154 25.18 4.03 -1.34
CA PHE A 154 23.88 4.34 -0.76
C PHE A 154 24.04 5.17 0.51
N VAL A 155 23.14 6.12 0.74
CA VAL A 155 23.06 6.92 1.97
C VAL A 155 21.84 6.52 2.77
N SER A 156 21.94 6.65 4.09
CA SER A 156 20.82 6.50 5.03
C SER A 156 19.92 7.73 5.11
N GLN A 157 20.29 8.83 4.43
CA GLN A 157 19.53 10.08 4.40
C GLN A 157 18.93 10.32 3.01
N LEU A 158 17.62 10.57 3.00
CA LEU A 158 16.88 11.06 1.84
C LEU A 158 17.41 12.41 1.37
N PRO A 159 17.29 12.74 0.06
CA PRO A 159 17.57 14.08 -0.42
C PRO A 159 16.61 15.07 0.24
N PRO A 160 17.03 16.32 0.47
CA PRO A 160 16.13 17.34 0.98
C PRO A 160 14.99 17.58 -0.02
N ASP A 161 13.82 17.92 0.50
CA ASP A 161 12.64 18.29 -0.28
C ASP A 161 12.81 19.62 -1.03
N VAL A 162 13.68 20.50 -0.52
CA VAL A 162 14.10 21.75 -1.15
C VAL A 162 15.59 21.71 -1.50
N PRO A 163 15.98 22.05 -2.74
CA PRO A 163 17.41 22.14 -3.11
C PRO A 163 18.16 23.15 -2.23
N PRO A 164 19.49 22.98 -2.01
CA PRO A 164 20.27 23.88 -1.15
C PRO A 164 20.26 25.37 -1.53
N CYS A 165 19.88 25.69 -2.77
CA CYS A 165 19.78 27.06 -3.29
C CYS A 165 18.33 27.45 -3.62
N GLY A 166 17.33 26.74 -3.10
CA GLY A 166 15.94 26.88 -3.52
C GLY A 166 15.70 26.34 -4.94
N PHE A 167 14.43 26.21 -5.33
CA PHE A 167 14.07 25.74 -6.67
C PHE A 167 14.47 26.71 -7.78
N SER A 168 14.56 28.01 -7.47
CA SER A 168 14.99 29.07 -8.38
C SER A 168 16.52 29.23 -8.46
N GLY A 169 17.28 28.61 -7.56
CA GLY A 169 18.71 28.81 -7.42
C GLY A 169 19.13 30.12 -6.76
N THR A 170 18.19 30.94 -6.25
CA THR A 170 18.47 32.28 -5.69
C THR A 170 18.64 32.30 -4.17
N GLU A 171 18.32 31.20 -3.48
CA GLU A 171 18.33 31.11 -2.01
C GLU A 171 19.64 30.54 -1.46
N CYS A 172 20.70 30.48 -2.28
CA CYS A 172 22.00 30.03 -1.82
C CYS A 172 22.46 30.88 -0.63
N ALA A 173 22.92 30.22 0.44
CA ALA A 173 23.62 30.93 1.50
C ALA A 173 24.81 31.71 0.88
N PRO A 174 25.01 33.00 1.23
CA PRO A 174 26.14 33.76 0.72
C PRO A 174 27.43 33.01 1.03
N SER A 175 28.28 32.84 0.03
CA SER A 175 29.54 32.11 0.19
C SER A 175 30.35 32.77 1.31
N LYS A 176 30.98 31.96 2.18
CA LYS A 176 31.84 32.45 3.29
C LYS A 176 32.95 33.39 2.82
N ALA A 177 33.24 33.45 1.51
CA ALA A 177 34.21 34.35 0.91
C ALA A 177 33.82 35.85 1.01
N PHE A 178 32.53 36.18 1.08
CA PHE A 178 32.09 37.58 1.11
C PHE A 178 32.19 38.25 2.51
N ARG A 179 32.45 37.47 3.57
CA ARG A 179 32.59 38.00 4.95
C ARG A 179 33.96 38.60 5.28
N ARG A 180 34.94 38.54 4.38
CA ARG A 180 36.31 39.06 4.63
C ARG A 180 36.61 40.42 3.99
N LEU A 181 35.71 40.99 3.19
CA LEU A 181 35.96 42.25 2.48
C LEU A 181 35.25 43.47 3.10
N SER A 182 34.50 43.29 4.18
CA SER A 182 33.73 44.35 4.85
C SER A 182 34.28 44.74 6.23
N SER A 183 35.56 44.42 6.49
CA SER A 183 36.26 44.79 7.74
C SER A 183 37.59 45.50 7.48
N MET A 184 37.67 46.34 6.44
CA MET A 184 38.76 47.30 6.23
C MET A 184 38.23 48.72 6.33
#